data_AF-A0A078KN87-F1
#
_entry.id   AF-A0A078KN87-F1
#
_cell.length_a   1.000
_cell.length_b   1.000
_cell.length_c   1.000
_cell.angle_alpha   90.00
_cell.angle_beta   90.00
_cell.angle_gamma   90.00
#
_symmetry.space_group_name_H-M   'P 1'
#
loop_
_entity.id
_entity.type
_entity.pdbx_description
1 polymer ?
#
loop_
_entity_poly.entity_id
_entity_poly.type
_entity_poly.pdbx_seq_one_letter_code
_entity_poly.pdbx_strand_id
1 'polypeptide(L)'
;MKRMLSGMFCALLSASSYASIQSGADRMINQIDPTMNIGIEVVDLTTGATLYHRNQARTFIPASNMKLFSDAAALMVLGPDYRFKNQLSTNATQLQQGILKGSLYLHLTGDPSFNHDRLAALIAGLKSWGIKHIQGNVYIDSSHAVANPYPPGWMVSDLVYSYGAPTAPLMIDTNRLTVTVNPAGKPDEPAVVETDDASSSIVLSNQVKTKATSAHCGVDFSMDKDNHLTVRGCVGVGQWAVMQKMAIRNPLAYAQGLIKRQLSDANIVFEGNVLLGKAPSGSLLIASESSKPISQIMADTLKPSDNLYADSLFLHAAEKLNGAPVNWDLAQVQVKKFLQQQTGINLSNAVLTDGSGLSRNNLLTPEQTVGLLRFLYDRFPLTYEYIAALPVSGRDGTLQKRFKKPNQQDMVRAKTGTMTGVVSLSGFLYTANDHTLAFAIFINNRKGTPVSVSGHYRSLVDALCTYFLQQKPGNNILSKVFAPHTRIKFQQNPTQAELQRGRQARWRRLETVVKQALKGQAVTVIYRGNELVLKDNQADSSKVLTALQSVRKKYPFAVALSSQAMPMATGDKPLVLWTETVAATAGTGASKRIWVIRESVA
;
A
#
# COMPACT_ATOMS: atom_id res chain seq x y z
N MET A 1 -52.56 -4.05 -36.61
CA MET A 1 -51.89 -5.32 -36.21
C MET A 1 -50.38 -5.39 -36.48
N LYS A 2 -49.81 -4.70 -37.49
CA LYS A 2 -48.35 -4.78 -37.78
C LYS A 2 -47.40 -4.04 -36.80
N ARG A 3 -47.90 -3.21 -35.86
CA ARG A 3 -47.08 -2.54 -34.83
C ARG A 3 -47.00 -3.26 -33.47
N MET A 4 -47.85 -4.26 -33.21
CA MET A 4 -47.80 -5.04 -31.96
C MET A 4 -46.89 -6.27 -32.05
N LEU A 5 -46.66 -6.82 -33.25
CA LEU A 5 -45.78 -8.00 -33.43
C LEU A 5 -44.28 -7.67 -33.31
N SER A 6 -43.84 -6.45 -33.65
CA SER A 6 -42.42 -6.07 -33.52
C SER A 6 -41.99 -5.83 -32.06
N GLY A 7 -42.89 -5.37 -31.19
CA GLY A 7 -42.61 -5.22 -29.76
C GLY A 7 -42.46 -6.57 -29.04
N MET A 8 -43.25 -7.57 -29.44
CA MET A 8 -43.19 -8.91 -28.88
C MET A 8 -41.92 -9.67 -29.30
N PHE A 9 -41.44 -9.46 -30.53
CA PHE A 9 -40.23 -10.13 -31.03
C PHE A 9 -38.93 -9.57 -30.42
N CYS A 10 -38.84 -8.25 -30.20
CA CYS A 10 -37.71 -7.65 -29.49
C CYS A 10 -37.66 -8.03 -27.99
N ALA A 11 -38.82 -8.20 -27.33
CA ALA A 11 -38.88 -8.65 -25.94
C ALA A 11 -38.48 -10.14 -25.77
N LEU A 12 -38.80 -10.99 -26.76
CA LEU A 12 -38.42 -12.41 -26.75
C LEU A 12 -36.92 -12.63 -27.01
N LEU A 13 -36.31 -11.83 -27.90
CA LEU A 13 -34.87 -11.87 -28.18
C LEU A 13 -34.01 -11.35 -27.02
N SER A 14 -34.47 -10.33 -26.31
CA SER A 14 -33.76 -9.85 -25.11
C SER A 14 -33.87 -10.84 -23.96
N ALA A 15 -35.06 -11.37 -23.66
CA ALA A 15 -35.29 -12.36 -22.60
C ALA A 15 -34.47 -13.66 -22.80
N SER A 16 -34.39 -14.17 -24.03
CA SER A 16 -33.58 -15.36 -24.36
C SER A 16 -32.08 -15.12 -24.18
N SER A 17 -31.58 -13.91 -24.49
CA SER A 17 -30.18 -13.56 -24.24
C SER A 17 -29.85 -13.52 -22.74
N TYR A 18 -30.70 -12.94 -21.89
CA TYR A 18 -30.48 -12.88 -20.45
C TYR A 18 -30.53 -14.26 -19.80
N ALA A 19 -31.47 -15.12 -20.20
CA ALA A 19 -31.54 -16.52 -19.75
C ALA A 19 -30.26 -17.31 -20.11
N SER A 20 -29.63 -16.99 -21.25
CA SER A 20 -28.36 -17.60 -21.65
C SER A 20 -27.17 -17.12 -20.79
N ILE A 21 -27.17 -15.85 -20.36
CA ILE A 21 -26.13 -15.29 -19.48
C ILE A 21 -26.18 -15.96 -18.11
N GLN A 22 -27.38 -16.09 -17.55
CA GLN A 22 -27.58 -16.70 -16.23
C GLN A 22 -27.16 -18.17 -16.21
N SER A 23 -27.66 -18.97 -17.15
CA SER A 23 -27.30 -20.39 -17.24
C SER A 23 -25.82 -20.65 -17.53
N GLY A 24 -25.12 -19.73 -18.22
CA GLY A 24 -23.68 -19.80 -18.43
C GLY A 24 -22.88 -19.57 -17.15
N ALA A 25 -23.17 -18.48 -16.45
CA ALA A 25 -22.50 -18.15 -15.18
C ALA A 25 -22.77 -19.21 -14.10
N ASP A 26 -24.01 -19.70 -13.97
CA ASP A 26 -24.35 -20.76 -13.01
C ASP A 26 -23.62 -22.07 -13.31
N ARG A 27 -23.45 -22.44 -14.59
CA ARG A 27 -22.63 -23.61 -14.97
C ARG A 27 -21.19 -23.46 -14.50
N MET A 28 -20.56 -22.30 -14.72
CA MET A 28 -19.18 -22.06 -14.28
C MET A 28 -19.03 -22.17 -12.76
N ILE A 29 -20.00 -21.65 -12.01
CA ILE A 29 -20.01 -21.75 -10.54
C ILE A 29 -20.17 -23.21 -10.11
N ASN A 30 -21.17 -23.91 -10.67
CA ASN A 30 -21.51 -25.27 -10.28
C ASN A 30 -20.43 -26.30 -10.66
N GLN A 31 -19.63 -26.01 -11.69
CA GLN A 31 -18.45 -26.83 -12.03
C GLN A 31 -17.34 -26.77 -10.98
N ILE A 32 -17.23 -25.67 -10.23
CA ILE A 32 -16.19 -25.48 -9.21
C ILE A 32 -16.68 -25.92 -7.82
N ASP A 33 -17.81 -25.39 -7.37
CA ASP A 33 -18.49 -25.79 -6.15
C ASP A 33 -19.98 -25.38 -6.26
N PRO A 34 -20.91 -26.31 -6.50
CA PRO A 34 -22.34 -26.00 -6.62
C PRO A 34 -22.94 -25.49 -5.30
N THR A 35 -22.26 -25.74 -4.19
CA THR A 35 -22.71 -25.36 -2.85
C THR A 35 -21.98 -24.11 -2.33
N MET A 36 -21.19 -23.44 -3.19
CA MET A 36 -20.42 -22.24 -2.85
C MET A 36 -21.31 -21.13 -2.26
N ASN A 37 -20.84 -20.54 -1.16
CA ASN A 37 -21.47 -19.34 -0.62
C ASN A 37 -20.94 -18.10 -1.37
N ILE A 38 -21.64 -17.79 -2.46
CA ILE A 38 -21.31 -16.73 -3.41
C ILE A 38 -22.49 -15.75 -3.56
N GLY A 39 -22.17 -14.45 -3.57
CA GLY A 39 -23.06 -13.35 -3.90
C GLY A 39 -22.56 -12.62 -5.13
N ILE A 40 -23.44 -12.35 -6.09
CA ILE A 40 -23.11 -11.65 -7.34
C ILE A 40 -24.23 -10.68 -7.71
N GLU A 41 -23.84 -9.51 -8.17
CA GLU A 41 -24.70 -8.66 -8.99
C GLU A 41 -23.91 -8.07 -10.16
N VAL A 42 -24.55 -8.02 -11.33
CA VAL A 42 -24.02 -7.41 -12.56
C VAL A 42 -25.13 -6.60 -13.20
N VAL A 43 -24.88 -5.29 -13.36
CA VAL A 43 -25.81 -4.34 -13.97
C VAL A 43 -25.13 -3.67 -15.15
N ASP A 44 -25.81 -3.60 -16.28
CA ASP A 44 -25.41 -2.78 -17.42
C ASP A 44 -25.81 -1.33 -17.17
N LEU A 45 -24.84 -0.46 -16.90
CA LEU A 45 -25.05 0.96 -16.64
C LEU A 45 -25.53 1.71 -17.89
N THR A 46 -25.30 1.16 -19.07
CA THR A 46 -25.71 1.75 -20.36
C THR A 46 -27.22 1.65 -20.56
N THR A 47 -27.82 0.54 -20.11
CA THR A 47 -29.25 0.24 -20.32
C THR A 47 -30.05 0.27 -19.02
N GLY A 48 -29.39 0.22 -17.87
CA GLY A 48 -29.99 0.05 -16.55
C GLY A 48 -30.42 -1.39 -16.22
N ALA A 49 -30.18 -2.36 -17.12
CA ALA A 49 -30.65 -3.72 -16.95
C ALA A 49 -29.74 -4.54 -16.02
N THR A 50 -30.32 -5.28 -15.08
CA THR A 50 -29.60 -6.33 -14.33
C THR A 50 -29.35 -7.53 -15.24
N LEU A 51 -28.08 -7.81 -15.53
CA LEU A 51 -27.67 -8.90 -16.42
C LEU A 51 -27.59 -10.23 -15.70
N TYR A 52 -27.18 -10.20 -14.43
CA TYR A 52 -27.01 -11.38 -13.61
C TYR A 52 -27.09 -11.00 -12.14
N HIS A 53 -27.73 -11.86 -11.36
CA HIS A 53 -27.72 -11.75 -9.92
C HIS A 53 -27.80 -13.14 -9.28
N ARG A 54 -27.16 -13.30 -8.13
CA ARG A 54 -27.25 -14.51 -7.30
C ARG A 54 -26.96 -14.10 -5.87
N ASN A 55 -27.92 -14.31 -4.95
CA ASN A 55 -27.78 -13.91 -3.55
C ASN A 55 -27.39 -12.41 -3.38
N GLN A 56 -27.85 -11.52 -4.27
CA GLN A 56 -27.37 -10.13 -4.30
C GLN A 56 -27.72 -9.32 -3.06
N ALA A 57 -28.80 -9.68 -2.35
CA ALA A 57 -29.24 -9.04 -1.12
C ALA A 57 -28.68 -9.70 0.16
N ARG A 58 -27.90 -10.79 0.04
CA ARG A 58 -27.28 -11.45 1.21
C ARG A 58 -26.00 -10.72 1.61
N THR A 59 -25.77 -10.61 2.92
CA THR A 59 -24.56 -9.98 3.46
C THR A 59 -23.37 -10.93 3.44
N PHE A 60 -22.21 -10.40 3.10
CA PHE A 60 -20.91 -11.09 3.09
C PHE A 60 -19.87 -10.22 3.79
N ILE A 61 -18.83 -10.85 4.34
CA ILE A 61 -17.59 -10.16 4.69
C ILE A 61 -16.93 -9.74 3.37
N PRO A 62 -16.80 -8.44 3.08
CA PRO A 62 -16.37 -7.95 1.76
C PRO A 62 -14.85 -7.89 1.59
N ALA A 63 -14.09 -8.13 2.67
CA ALA A 63 -12.67 -7.78 2.75
C ALA A 63 -12.44 -6.32 2.26
N SER A 64 -11.34 -6.06 1.56
CA SER A 64 -11.00 -4.72 1.06
C SER A 64 -11.94 -4.12 0.00
N ASN A 65 -13.10 -4.73 -0.30
CA ASN A 65 -14.18 -4.03 -1.01
C ASN A 65 -14.90 -3.02 -0.09
N MET A 66 -14.71 -3.09 1.24
CA MET A 66 -15.11 -2.01 2.16
C MET A 66 -14.50 -0.65 1.77
N LYS A 67 -13.26 -0.67 1.24
CA LYS A 67 -12.58 0.55 0.78
C LYS A 67 -13.34 1.31 -0.29
N LEU A 68 -14.23 0.65 -1.03
CA LEU A 68 -15.09 1.33 -1.98
C LEU A 68 -16.02 2.33 -1.25
N PHE A 69 -16.55 1.94 -0.10
CA PHE A 69 -17.45 2.76 0.70
C PHE A 69 -16.69 3.84 1.48
N SER A 70 -15.54 3.51 2.09
CA SER A 70 -14.73 4.49 2.82
C SER A 70 -14.23 5.62 1.91
N ASP A 71 -13.67 5.27 0.75
CA ASP A 71 -13.11 6.26 -0.18
C ASP A 71 -14.22 7.06 -0.85
N ALA A 72 -15.39 6.47 -1.11
CA ALA A 72 -16.55 7.21 -1.60
C ALA A 72 -17.04 8.23 -0.57
N ALA A 73 -17.13 7.83 0.70
CA ALA A 73 -17.48 8.74 1.79
C ALA A 73 -16.46 9.88 1.90
N ALA A 74 -15.17 9.56 1.93
CA ALA A 74 -14.11 10.57 2.01
C ALA A 74 -14.15 11.54 0.83
N LEU A 75 -14.31 11.05 -0.41
CA LEU A 75 -14.41 11.88 -1.60
C LEU A 75 -15.61 12.84 -1.54
N MET A 76 -16.78 12.34 -1.14
CA MET A 76 -18.01 13.15 -1.10
C MET A 76 -18.04 14.14 0.07
N VAL A 77 -17.47 13.78 1.22
CA VAL A 77 -17.46 14.62 2.43
C VAL A 77 -16.37 15.69 2.37
N LEU A 78 -15.18 15.33 1.90
CA LEU A 78 -14.00 16.21 1.91
C LEU A 78 -13.86 16.98 0.60
N GLY A 79 -14.26 16.38 -0.52
CA GLY A 79 -14.04 16.89 -1.87
C GLY A 79 -12.70 16.44 -2.48
N PRO A 80 -12.60 16.40 -3.82
CA PRO A 80 -11.44 15.84 -4.53
C PRO A 80 -10.13 16.62 -4.28
N ASP A 81 -10.23 17.94 -4.08
CA ASP A 81 -9.08 18.85 -3.89
C ASP A 81 -8.63 18.98 -2.44
N TYR A 82 -9.35 18.36 -1.49
CA TYR A 82 -8.99 18.41 -0.09
C TYR A 82 -7.58 17.86 0.13
N ARG A 83 -6.83 18.51 1.01
CA ARG A 83 -5.49 18.10 1.42
C ARG A 83 -5.44 18.09 2.94
N PHE A 84 -4.86 17.03 3.50
CA PHE A 84 -4.47 17.06 4.89
C PHE A 84 -3.42 18.14 5.09
N LYS A 85 -3.51 18.86 6.20
CA LYS A 85 -2.63 19.99 6.50
C LYS A 85 -1.90 19.70 7.80
N ASN A 86 -0.60 19.45 7.69
CA ASN A 86 0.27 19.27 8.85
C ASN A 86 0.95 20.59 9.17
N GLN A 87 1.06 20.94 10.45
CA GLN A 87 1.54 22.26 10.86
C GLN A 87 2.51 22.18 12.03
N LEU A 88 3.44 23.12 12.08
CA LEU A 88 4.32 23.35 13.21
C LEU A 88 4.02 24.74 13.76
N SER A 89 3.66 24.84 15.03
CA SER A 89 3.41 26.12 15.71
C SER A 89 4.20 26.22 17.01
N THR A 90 4.20 27.40 17.62
CA THR A 90 4.80 27.64 18.93
C THR A 90 3.94 28.53 19.80
N ASN A 91 4.00 28.34 21.11
CA ASN A 91 3.45 29.28 22.09
C ASN A 91 4.52 30.24 22.63
N ALA A 92 5.75 30.19 22.12
CA ALA A 92 6.83 31.03 22.58
C ALA A 92 6.49 32.50 22.37
N THR A 93 6.71 33.29 23.41
CA THR A 93 6.53 34.75 23.37
C THR A 93 7.83 35.47 23.02
N GLN A 94 8.97 34.77 23.03
CA GLN A 94 10.29 35.34 22.80
C GLN A 94 11.20 34.40 22.02
N LEU A 95 11.93 34.98 21.06
CA LEU A 95 13.05 34.36 20.35
C LEU A 95 14.27 35.29 20.49
N GLN A 96 15.23 34.91 21.33
CA GLN A 96 16.40 35.74 21.63
C GLN A 96 17.67 35.00 21.21
N GLN A 97 18.48 35.58 20.33
CA GLN A 97 19.72 34.98 19.83
C GLN A 97 19.56 33.54 19.28
N GLY A 98 18.39 33.24 18.70
CA GLY A 98 18.04 31.91 18.18
C GLY A 98 17.54 30.92 19.23
N ILE A 99 17.36 31.34 20.50
CA ILE A 99 16.80 30.54 21.57
C ILE A 99 15.29 30.80 21.66
N LEU A 100 14.50 29.77 21.38
CA LEU A 100 13.05 29.77 21.49
C LEU A 100 12.64 29.45 22.94
N LYS A 101 12.11 30.45 23.66
CA LYS A 101 11.59 30.29 25.03
C LYS A 101 10.12 29.91 24.99
N GLY A 102 9.86 28.61 24.86
CA GLY A 102 8.52 28.05 24.79
C GLY A 102 8.53 26.69 24.12
N SER A 103 7.33 26.17 23.87
CA SER A 103 7.13 24.86 23.27
C SER A 103 6.80 24.94 21.78
N LEU A 104 7.11 23.86 21.08
CA LEU A 104 6.64 23.61 19.73
C LEU A 104 5.45 22.67 19.76
N TYR A 105 4.58 22.79 18.78
CA TYR A 105 3.38 21.96 18.61
C TYR A 105 3.33 21.46 17.17
N LEU A 106 3.45 20.16 16.99
CA LEU A 106 3.32 19.47 15.72
C LEU A 106 1.88 18.98 15.57
N HIS A 107 1.12 19.63 14.71
CA HIS A 107 -0.28 19.31 14.41
C HIS A 107 -0.33 18.27 13.29
N LEU A 108 -0.68 17.04 13.65
CA LEU A 108 -0.82 15.93 12.70
C LEU A 108 -2.30 15.55 12.57
N THR A 109 -2.91 15.94 11.46
CA THR A 109 -4.37 15.79 11.22
C THR A 109 -4.75 14.40 10.70
N GLY A 110 -3.96 13.37 10.99
CA GLY A 110 -4.22 12.02 10.48
C GLY A 110 -3.88 11.77 9.01
N ASP A 111 -2.99 12.56 8.40
CA ASP A 111 -2.51 12.32 7.03
C ASP A 111 -1.77 10.97 6.91
N PRO A 112 -2.31 9.97 6.20
CA PRO A 112 -1.68 8.66 6.10
C PRO A 112 -0.45 8.67 5.18
N SER A 113 -0.24 9.75 4.42
CA SER A 113 0.90 9.97 3.54
C SER A 113 2.02 10.81 4.17
N PHE A 114 1.86 11.21 5.44
CA PHE A 114 2.90 11.93 6.16
C PHE A 114 4.08 11.01 6.48
N ASN A 115 5.29 11.51 6.24
CA ASN A 115 6.53 10.75 6.29
C ASN A 115 7.66 11.60 6.87
N HIS A 116 8.80 10.97 7.15
CA HIS A 116 9.93 11.68 7.73
C HIS A 116 10.47 12.81 6.86
N ASP A 117 10.43 12.71 5.53
CA ASP A 117 10.86 13.80 4.63
C ASP A 117 9.98 15.05 4.81
N ARG A 118 8.66 14.86 4.95
CA ARG A 118 7.70 15.94 5.17
C ARG A 118 7.81 16.52 6.59
N LEU A 119 8.18 15.70 7.58
CA LEU A 119 8.55 16.19 8.91
C LEU A 119 9.82 17.06 8.86
N ALA A 120 10.84 16.63 8.11
CA ALA A 120 12.06 17.40 7.92
C ALA A 120 11.77 18.76 7.26
N ALA A 121 10.82 18.81 6.31
CA ALA A 121 10.36 20.05 5.70
C ALA A 121 9.69 21.01 6.71
N LEU A 122 8.89 20.50 7.66
CA LEU A 122 8.33 21.31 8.75
C LEU A 122 9.43 21.82 9.69
N ILE A 123 10.37 20.96 10.07
CA ILE A 123 11.51 21.32 10.94
C ILE A 123 12.42 22.34 10.26
N ALA A 124 12.58 22.29 8.93
CA ALA A 124 13.33 23.29 8.17
C ALA A 124 12.75 24.71 8.34
N GLY A 125 11.45 24.84 8.61
CA GLY A 125 10.83 26.12 8.97
C GLY A 125 11.41 26.74 10.24
N LEU A 126 11.87 25.94 11.22
CA LEU A 126 12.54 26.50 12.41
C LEU A 126 13.81 27.26 12.03
N LYS A 127 14.58 26.76 11.05
CA LYS A 127 15.78 27.43 10.54
C LYS A 127 15.46 28.76 9.86
N SER A 128 14.37 28.83 9.08
CA SER A 128 13.99 30.09 8.41
C SER A 128 13.60 31.18 9.40
N TRP A 129 13.14 30.80 10.59
CA TRP A 129 12.90 31.70 11.72
C TRP A 129 14.16 31.99 12.56
N GLY A 130 15.32 31.41 12.22
CA GLY A 130 16.57 31.60 12.96
C GLY A 130 16.65 30.84 14.29
N ILE A 131 15.77 29.87 14.52
CA ILE A 131 15.74 29.05 15.75
C ILE A 131 16.89 28.04 15.70
N LYS A 132 17.72 28.05 16.75
CA LYS A 132 18.88 27.18 16.94
C LYS A 132 18.80 26.35 18.23
N HIS A 133 18.00 26.80 19.20
CA HIS A 133 17.82 26.12 20.48
C HIS A 133 16.35 26.24 20.92
N ILE A 134 15.75 25.14 21.35
CA ILE A 134 14.40 25.06 21.92
C ILE A 134 14.48 24.78 23.42
N GLN A 135 14.08 25.73 24.26
CA GLN A 135 14.04 25.62 25.74
C GLN A 135 12.65 25.23 26.27
N GLY A 136 12.02 24.26 25.61
CA GLY A 136 10.70 23.74 25.98
C GLY A 136 10.47 22.38 25.35
N ASN A 137 9.26 21.86 25.51
CA ASN A 137 8.87 20.57 24.94
C ASN A 137 8.42 20.72 23.48
N VAL A 138 8.45 19.61 22.74
CA VAL A 138 7.68 19.45 21.49
C VAL A 138 6.43 18.63 21.83
N TYR A 139 5.26 19.18 21.60
CA TYR A 139 4.00 18.46 21.73
C TYR A 139 3.53 18.00 20.35
N ILE A 140 3.09 16.75 20.24
CA ILE A 140 2.38 16.22 19.08
C ILE A 140 0.90 16.35 19.39
N ASP A 141 0.25 17.27 18.67
CA ASP A 141 -1.19 17.43 18.70
C ASP A 141 -1.80 16.51 17.66
N SER A 142 -2.41 15.42 18.12
CA SER A 142 -3.14 14.50 17.26
C SER A 142 -4.60 14.44 17.65
N SER A 143 -5.43 14.91 16.73
CA SER A 143 -6.89 14.86 16.82
C SER A 143 -7.42 13.43 16.93
N HIS A 144 -6.75 12.44 16.33
CA HIS A 144 -7.23 11.05 16.26
C HIS A 144 -6.84 10.17 17.45
N ALA A 145 -6.17 10.70 18.48
CA ALA A 145 -5.84 9.93 19.68
C ALA A 145 -7.08 9.39 20.43
N VAL A 146 -8.29 9.86 20.09
CA VAL A 146 -9.56 9.37 20.63
C VAL A 146 -9.97 7.98 20.10
N ALA A 147 -9.45 7.55 18.95
CA ALA A 147 -9.75 6.25 18.37
C ALA A 147 -8.77 5.18 18.87
N ASN A 148 -9.27 3.96 19.12
CA ASN A 148 -8.38 2.82 19.34
C ASN A 148 -7.51 2.62 18.08
N PRO A 149 -6.18 2.46 18.17
CA PRO A 149 -5.33 2.26 16.99
C PRO A 149 -5.71 1.05 16.13
N TYR A 150 -6.44 0.09 16.69
CA TYR A 150 -6.92 -1.11 16.00
C TYR A 150 -8.45 -1.18 16.04
N PRO A 151 -9.13 -1.19 14.87
CA PRO A 151 -10.58 -1.34 14.80
C PRO A 151 -11.09 -2.66 15.39
N PRO A 152 -12.35 -2.72 15.86
CA PRO A 152 -12.96 -3.96 16.32
C PRO A 152 -12.97 -5.05 15.24
N GLY A 153 -12.74 -6.30 15.62
CA GLY A 153 -12.83 -7.47 14.73
C GLY A 153 -11.56 -7.76 13.90
N TRP A 154 -10.46 -7.03 14.12
CA TRP A 154 -9.13 -7.40 13.63
C TRP A 154 -8.55 -8.59 14.40
N MET A 155 -7.80 -9.45 13.72
CA MET A 155 -7.16 -10.60 14.37
C MET A 155 -5.81 -10.19 14.96
N VAL A 156 -5.46 -10.71 16.14
CA VAL A 156 -4.15 -10.44 16.78
C VAL A 156 -2.97 -10.80 15.87
N SER A 157 -3.11 -11.85 15.06
CA SER A 157 -2.10 -12.28 14.07
C SER A 157 -1.84 -11.25 12.98
N ASP A 158 -2.81 -10.39 12.66
CA ASP A 158 -2.70 -9.40 11.60
C ASP A 158 -1.83 -8.21 12.03
N LEU A 159 -1.82 -7.91 13.34
CA LEU A 159 -1.21 -6.72 13.95
C LEU A 159 0.32 -6.69 13.87
N VAL A 160 0.96 -7.79 13.46
CA VAL A 160 2.42 -7.88 13.32
C VAL A 160 2.86 -7.39 11.94
N TYR A 161 2.00 -7.57 10.94
CA TYR A 161 2.31 -7.28 9.55
C TYR A 161 1.92 -5.86 9.16
N SER A 162 2.55 -5.33 8.13
CA SER A 162 2.30 -3.96 7.64
C SER A 162 0.82 -3.62 7.37
N TYR A 163 0.01 -4.57 6.92
CA TYR A 163 -1.43 -4.33 6.68
C TYR A 163 -2.24 -4.18 7.97
N GLY A 164 -1.69 -4.58 9.12
CA GLY A 164 -2.24 -4.35 10.45
C GLY A 164 -1.56 -3.20 11.20
N ALA A 165 -0.92 -2.25 10.50
CA ALA A 165 -0.29 -1.09 11.13
C ALA A 165 -1.32 -0.19 11.83
N PRO A 166 -1.02 0.33 13.03
CA PRO A 166 -1.93 1.17 13.81
C PRO A 166 -2.18 2.53 13.15
N THR A 167 -3.41 3.04 13.21
CA THR A 167 -3.82 4.35 12.66
C THR A 167 -3.65 5.53 13.62
N ALA A 168 -3.52 5.24 14.91
CA ALA A 168 -3.47 6.23 15.99
C ALA A 168 -2.40 5.86 17.03
N PRO A 169 -1.96 6.81 17.89
CA PRO A 169 -2.38 8.20 17.91
C PRO A 169 -1.73 9.06 16.81
N LEU A 170 -0.77 8.58 16.03
CA LEU A 170 -0.17 9.36 14.94
C LEU A 170 0.36 8.44 13.86
N MET A 171 0.49 8.94 12.63
CA MET A 171 0.97 8.19 11.47
C MET A 171 2.17 8.91 10.86
N ILE A 172 3.35 8.28 10.94
CA ILE A 172 4.56 8.71 10.23
C ILE A 172 5.13 7.48 9.53
N ASP A 173 5.54 7.63 8.27
CA ASP A 173 6.09 6.53 7.47
C ASP A 173 5.15 5.33 7.39
N THR A 174 3.84 5.63 7.33
CA THR A 174 2.76 4.65 7.34
C THR A 174 2.76 3.72 8.57
N ASN A 175 3.42 4.10 9.66
CA ASN A 175 3.65 3.28 10.85
C ASN A 175 4.17 1.87 10.51
N ARG A 176 5.07 1.81 9.52
CA ARG A 176 5.65 0.56 9.02
C ARG A 176 7.14 0.70 8.90
N LEU A 177 7.81 -0.44 8.94
CA LEU A 177 9.22 -0.56 8.63
C LEU A 177 9.46 -1.81 7.77
N THR A 178 10.54 -1.79 7.01
CA THR A 178 11.01 -2.92 6.22
C THR A 178 12.18 -3.58 6.91
N VAL A 179 12.03 -4.86 7.26
CA VAL A 179 13.11 -5.72 7.73
C VAL A 179 13.70 -6.45 6.54
N THR A 180 15.02 -6.37 6.38
CA THR A 180 15.77 -7.07 5.32
C THR A 180 16.76 -8.05 5.94
N VAL A 181 16.65 -9.32 5.56
CA VAL A 181 17.50 -10.42 6.05
C VAL A 181 18.36 -10.95 4.91
N ASN A 182 19.64 -10.67 4.97
CA ASN A 182 20.64 -11.08 4.00
C ASN A 182 21.43 -12.29 4.52
N PRO A 183 21.65 -13.35 3.72
CA PRO A 183 22.54 -14.42 4.13
C PRO A 183 23.98 -13.92 4.26
N ALA A 184 24.72 -14.52 5.21
CA ALA A 184 26.16 -14.33 5.32
C ALA A 184 26.91 -14.98 4.16
N GLY A 185 28.23 -14.76 4.12
CA GLY A 185 29.09 -15.33 3.08
C GLY A 185 29.35 -16.83 3.26
N LYS A 186 29.25 -17.34 4.50
CA LYS A 186 29.52 -18.74 4.83
C LYS A 186 28.37 -19.37 5.62
N PRO A 187 28.26 -20.72 5.59
CA PRO A 187 27.38 -21.45 6.49
C PRO A 187 27.73 -21.18 7.97
N ASP A 188 26.74 -21.32 8.83
CA ASP A 188 26.76 -21.18 10.29
C ASP A 188 27.07 -19.77 10.82
N GLU A 189 27.41 -18.82 9.95
CA GLU A 189 27.49 -17.40 10.29
C GLU A 189 26.08 -16.78 10.48
N PRO A 190 25.90 -15.86 11.44
CA PRO A 190 24.65 -15.12 11.59
C PRO A 190 24.29 -14.36 10.31
N ALA A 191 23.02 -14.40 9.91
CA ALA A 191 22.54 -13.59 8.80
C ALA A 191 22.63 -12.10 9.15
N VAL A 192 22.74 -11.23 8.15
CA VAL A 192 22.74 -9.78 8.34
C VAL A 192 21.29 -9.29 8.28
N VAL A 193 20.77 -8.83 9.41
CA VAL A 193 19.42 -8.27 9.53
C VAL A 193 19.52 -6.75 9.67
N GLU A 194 18.82 -6.03 8.80
CA GLU A 194 18.79 -4.56 8.75
C GLU A 194 17.34 -4.07 8.70
N THR A 195 17.09 -2.87 9.23
CA THR A 195 15.81 -2.16 9.14
C THR A 195 15.99 -0.81 8.44
N ASP A 196 14.92 -0.25 7.89
CA ASP A 196 14.85 1.14 7.41
C ASP A 196 14.42 2.12 8.53
N ASP A 197 14.69 1.79 9.80
CA ASP A 197 14.32 2.62 10.94
C ASP A 197 15.11 3.94 10.96
N ALA A 198 14.42 5.05 10.71
CA ALA A 198 14.97 6.40 10.80
C ALA A 198 14.94 6.99 12.23
N SER A 199 14.22 6.35 13.17
CA SER A 199 13.99 6.86 14.53
C SER A 199 14.98 6.37 15.58
N SER A 200 15.68 5.25 15.31
CA SER A 200 16.43 4.48 16.32
C SER A 200 15.57 3.93 17.47
N SER A 201 14.25 3.82 17.28
CA SER A 201 13.32 3.28 18.29
C SER A 201 13.10 1.76 18.17
N ILE A 202 13.65 1.11 17.14
CA ILE A 202 13.51 -0.32 16.92
C ILE A 202 14.71 -1.05 17.55
N VAL A 203 14.44 -1.90 18.55
CA VAL A 203 15.48 -2.75 19.17
C VAL A 203 15.50 -4.11 18.48
N LEU A 204 16.57 -4.43 17.75
CA LEU A 204 16.69 -5.66 16.97
C LEU A 204 17.38 -6.80 17.74
N SER A 205 16.67 -7.93 17.87
CA SER A 205 17.20 -9.24 18.26
C SER A 205 17.33 -10.15 17.03
N ASN A 206 18.55 -10.29 16.52
CA ASN A 206 18.86 -11.14 15.38
C ASN A 206 19.25 -12.56 15.84
N GLN A 207 18.44 -13.55 15.47
CA GLN A 207 18.65 -14.97 15.77
C GLN A 207 18.62 -15.82 14.50
N VAL A 208 18.84 -15.21 13.33
CA VAL A 208 18.83 -15.91 12.04
C VAL A 208 20.21 -16.46 11.71
N LYS A 209 20.27 -17.74 11.33
CA LYS A 209 21.52 -18.40 10.88
C LYS A 209 21.58 -18.55 9.37
N THR A 210 22.77 -18.47 8.81
CA THR A 210 23.00 -18.79 7.39
C THR A 210 23.32 -20.28 7.25
N LYS A 211 22.56 -21.03 6.44
CA LYS A 211 22.84 -22.44 6.10
C LYS A 211 23.53 -22.55 4.74
N ALA A 212 24.17 -23.69 4.49
CA ALA A 212 24.79 -23.97 3.19
C ALA A 212 23.82 -23.88 2.01
N THR A 213 22.56 -24.27 2.21
CA THR A 213 21.49 -24.16 1.21
C THR A 213 20.25 -23.53 1.83
N SER A 214 19.34 -23.02 1.00
CA SER A 214 18.04 -22.49 1.45
C SER A 214 16.98 -23.57 1.64
N ALA A 215 17.34 -24.85 1.50
CA ALA A 215 16.40 -25.95 1.67
C ALA A 215 15.85 -25.97 3.10
N HIS A 216 14.52 -26.01 3.24
CA HIS A 216 13.82 -25.96 4.52
C HIS A 216 14.18 -24.75 5.41
N CYS A 217 14.62 -23.65 4.78
CA CYS A 217 14.80 -22.39 5.49
C CYS A 217 13.58 -21.50 5.37
N GLY A 218 13.25 -20.86 6.50
CA GLY A 218 12.23 -19.85 6.63
C GLY A 218 12.66 -18.84 7.69
N VAL A 219 12.13 -17.62 7.59
CA VAL A 219 12.40 -16.55 8.55
C VAL A 219 11.08 -16.16 9.19
N ASP A 220 11.08 -16.14 10.52
CA ASP A 220 9.99 -15.69 11.37
C ASP A 220 10.29 -14.28 11.91
N PHE A 221 9.26 -13.45 12.00
CA PHE A 221 9.36 -12.06 12.43
C PHE A 221 8.31 -11.78 13.51
N SER A 222 8.74 -11.17 14.62
CA SER A 222 7.81 -10.70 15.65
C SER A 222 8.19 -9.29 16.11
N MET A 223 7.18 -8.49 16.44
CA MET A 223 7.34 -7.17 17.02
C MET A 223 6.46 -7.06 18.26
N ASP A 224 7.05 -6.74 19.41
CA ASP A 224 6.29 -6.51 20.64
C ASP A 224 5.73 -5.07 20.71
N LYS A 225 5.01 -4.76 21.79
CA LYS A 225 4.38 -3.45 21.99
C LYS A 225 5.36 -2.29 22.18
N ASP A 226 6.63 -2.57 22.46
CA ASP A 226 7.68 -1.59 22.75
C ASP A 226 8.67 -1.46 21.57
N ASN A 227 8.29 -1.98 20.40
CA ASN A 227 9.12 -2.03 19.19
C ASN A 227 10.39 -2.90 19.30
N HIS A 228 10.39 -3.92 20.15
CA HIS A 228 11.45 -4.93 20.10
C HIS A 228 11.17 -5.94 18.98
N LEU A 229 12.01 -5.88 17.95
CA LEU A 229 11.97 -6.72 16.78
C LEU A 229 12.79 -7.99 17.02
N THR A 230 12.18 -9.16 16.95
CA THR A 230 12.90 -10.44 16.94
C THR A 230 12.78 -11.10 15.58
N VAL A 231 13.92 -11.53 15.02
CA VAL A 231 13.98 -12.21 13.73
C VAL A 231 14.69 -13.56 13.90
N ARG A 232 14.03 -14.66 13.53
CA ARG A 232 14.50 -16.03 13.80
C ARG A 232 14.43 -16.91 12.55
N GLY A 233 15.13 -18.03 12.59
CA GLY A 233 15.09 -19.05 11.54
C GLY A 233 16.39 -19.12 10.74
N CYS A 234 16.30 -19.33 9.43
CA CYS A 234 17.50 -19.41 8.59
C CYS A 234 17.31 -18.91 7.16
N VAL A 235 18.43 -18.63 6.51
CA VAL A 235 18.56 -18.32 5.08
C VAL A 235 19.73 -19.10 4.49
N GLY A 236 19.70 -19.41 3.20
CA GLY A 236 20.80 -20.11 2.52
C GLY A 236 21.88 -19.17 1.98
N VAL A 237 23.14 -19.61 1.95
CA VAL A 237 24.21 -18.90 1.22
C VAL A 237 23.76 -18.64 -0.23
N GLY A 238 23.92 -17.39 -0.67
CA GLY A 238 23.53 -16.97 -2.03
C GLY A 238 22.02 -16.82 -2.27
N GLN A 239 21.16 -17.12 -1.29
CA GLN A 239 19.72 -16.83 -1.36
C GLN A 239 19.47 -15.33 -1.50
N TRP A 240 18.41 -14.91 -2.18
CA TRP A 240 17.94 -13.53 -2.13
C TRP A 240 17.61 -13.08 -0.71
N ALA A 241 17.83 -11.80 -0.44
CA ALA A 241 17.43 -11.23 0.84
C ALA A 241 15.93 -11.41 1.07
N VAL A 242 15.54 -11.91 2.24
CA VAL A 242 14.14 -11.95 2.67
C VAL A 242 13.76 -10.55 3.13
N MET A 243 12.68 -9.98 2.57
CA MET A 243 12.17 -8.69 2.99
C MET A 243 10.77 -8.84 3.55
N GLN A 244 10.54 -8.26 4.72
CA GLN A 244 9.24 -8.26 5.38
C GLN A 244 8.89 -6.84 5.81
N LYS A 245 7.71 -6.35 5.39
CA LYS A 245 7.16 -5.10 5.91
C LYS A 245 6.36 -5.39 7.18
N MET A 246 6.78 -4.79 8.28
CA MET A 246 6.24 -4.98 9.63
C MET A 246 5.48 -3.74 10.08
N ALA A 247 4.52 -3.91 10.97
CA ALA A 247 3.89 -2.80 11.68
C ALA A 247 4.82 -2.28 12.79
N ILE A 248 4.94 -0.95 12.91
CA ILE A 248 5.50 -0.29 14.10
C ILE A 248 4.42 -0.33 15.18
N ARG A 249 4.71 -0.96 16.31
CA ARG A 249 3.73 -1.25 17.37
C ARG A 249 3.58 -0.12 18.37
N ASN A 250 4.62 0.68 18.54
CA ASN A 250 4.63 1.93 19.31
C ASN A 250 4.98 3.12 18.40
N PRO A 251 3.98 3.69 17.68
CA PRO A 251 4.19 4.86 16.83
C PRO A 251 4.68 6.10 17.60
N LEU A 252 4.33 6.24 18.88
CA LEU A 252 4.77 7.37 19.70
C LEU A 252 6.28 7.31 19.94
N ALA A 253 6.82 6.16 20.37
CA ALA A 253 8.25 5.98 20.54
C ALA A 253 9.02 6.23 19.24
N TYR A 254 8.46 5.79 18.11
CA TYR A 254 9.02 6.05 16.78
C TYR A 254 9.07 7.55 16.47
N ALA A 255 7.97 8.28 16.64
CA ALA A 255 7.95 9.73 16.40
C ALA A 255 8.86 10.50 17.36
N GLN A 256 8.94 10.10 18.63
CA GLN A 256 9.85 10.72 19.60
C GLN A 256 11.31 10.59 19.16
N GLY A 257 11.73 9.39 18.75
CA GLY A 257 13.08 9.15 18.22
C GLY A 257 13.34 9.96 16.95
N LEU A 258 12.40 9.92 16.01
CA LEU A 258 12.51 10.60 14.73
C LEU A 258 12.59 12.13 14.86
N ILE A 259 11.72 12.75 15.67
CA ILE A 259 11.73 14.21 15.89
C ILE A 259 13.06 14.65 16.52
N LYS A 260 13.53 13.94 17.56
CA LYS A 260 14.82 14.23 18.19
C LYS A 260 15.98 14.11 17.20
N ARG A 261 15.97 13.04 16.40
CA ARG A 261 16.95 12.81 15.33
C ARG A 261 16.97 13.95 14.32
N GLN A 262 15.81 14.35 13.80
CA GLN A 262 15.72 15.39 12.78
C GLN A 262 16.03 16.79 13.29
N LEU A 263 15.70 17.11 14.55
CA LEU A 263 16.17 18.35 15.19
C LEU A 263 17.70 18.37 15.30
N SER A 264 18.31 17.25 15.69
CA SER A 264 19.77 17.10 15.74
C SER A 264 20.41 17.21 14.36
N ASP A 265 19.89 16.50 13.34
CA ASP A 265 20.36 16.58 11.95
C ASP A 265 20.16 18.01 11.38
N ALA A 266 19.20 18.76 11.91
CA ALA A 266 19.00 20.18 11.62
C ALA A 266 19.95 21.12 12.40
N ASN A 267 20.85 20.61 13.24
CA ASN A 267 21.70 21.40 14.16
C ASN A 267 20.88 22.30 15.10
N ILE A 268 19.72 21.83 15.55
CA ILE A 268 18.88 22.51 16.54
C ILE A 268 19.03 21.80 17.88
N VAL A 269 19.53 22.52 18.88
CA VAL A 269 19.64 22.00 20.25
C VAL A 269 18.25 21.88 20.85
N PHE A 270 17.94 20.71 21.40
CA PHE A 270 16.65 20.40 22.02
C PHE A 270 16.87 19.68 23.35
N GLU A 271 16.51 20.36 24.44
CA GLU A 271 16.70 19.87 25.81
C GLU A 271 15.39 19.31 26.42
N GLY A 272 14.26 19.51 25.74
CA GLY A 272 12.94 19.10 26.22
C GLY A 272 12.57 17.66 25.89
N ASN A 273 11.29 17.36 26.10
CA ASN A 273 10.67 16.08 25.77
C ASN A 273 9.72 16.20 24.58
N VAL A 274 9.57 15.10 23.84
CA VAL A 274 8.54 14.96 22.81
C VAL A 274 7.35 14.23 23.44
N LEU A 275 6.20 14.89 23.53
CA LEU A 275 5.03 14.42 24.28
C LEU A 275 3.76 14.50 23.42
N LEU A 276 2.71 13.76 23.75
CA LEU A 276 1.37 14.07 23.23
C LEU A 276 0.81 15.28 23.97
N GLY A 277 0.15 16.20 23.27
CA GLY A 277 -0.48 17.35 23.89
C GLY A 277 -1.15 18.28 22.89
N LYS A 278 -2.14 19.05 23.35
CA LYS A 278 -2.86 20.01 22.51
C LYS A 278 -2.15 21.34 22.45
N ALA A 279 -2.19 21.98 21.28
CA ALA A 279 -1.70 23.34 21.13
C ALA A 279 -2.62 24.35 21.85
N PRO A 280 -2.06 25.33 22.57
CA PRO A 280 -2.86 26.41 23.13
C PRO A 280 -3.41 27.30 22.01
N SER A 281 -4.59 27.88 22.25
CA SER A 281 -5.17 28.89 21.35
C SER A 281 -4.22 30.08 21.18
N GLY A 282 -4.11 30.61 19.96
CA GLY A 282 -3.20 31.71 19.65
C GLY A 282 -1.74 31.31 19.41
N SER A 283 -1.43 30.00 19.34
CA SER A 283 -0.09 29.55 18.94
C SER A 283 0.31 30.11 17.58
N LEU A 284 1.54 30.63 17.47
CA LEU A 284 2.10 31.18 16.25
C LEU A 284 2.47 30.06 15.28
N LEU A 285 1.95 30.10 14.05
CA LEU A 285 2.30 29.17 12.98
C LEU A 285 3.72 29.45 12.45
N ILE A 286 4.61 28.45 12.53
CA ILE A 286 5.99 28.51 12.03
C ILE A 286 6.05 27.98 10.60
N ALA A 287 5.48 26.80 10.37
CA ALA A 287 5.52 26.11 9.09
C ALA A 287 4.23 25.32 8.86
N SER A 288 3.90 25.11 7.58
CA SER A 288 2.77 24.30 7.16
C SER A 288 3.17 23.47 5.95
N GLU A 289 2.60 22.28 5.87
CA GLU A 289 2.85 21.32 4.82
C GLU A 289 1.49 20.67 4.45
N SER A 290 1.30 20.27 3.19
CA SER A 290 0.00 19.76 2.71
C SER A 290 0.16 18.52 1.86
N SER A 291 -0.69 17.53 2.11
CA SER A 291 -0.70 16.27 1.39
C SER A 291 -1.01 16.45 -0.09
N LYS A 292 -0.87 15.35 -0.84
CA LYS A 292 -1.56 15.20 -2.13
C LYS A 292 -3.07 15.40 -1.97
N PRO A 293 -3.80 15.78 -3.03
CA PRO A 293 -5.26 15.90 -2.95
C PRO A 293 -5.89 14.52 -2.72
N ILE A 294 -7.09 14.48 -2.13
CA ILE A 294 -7.81 13.23 -1.83
C ILE A 294 -7.95 12.33 -3.06
N SER A 295 -8.17 12.91 -4.25
CA SER A 295 -8.20 12.16 -5.51
C SER A 295 -6.97 11.27 -5.75
N GLN A 296 -5.78 11.74 -5.36
CA GLN A 296 -4.54 10.96 -5.46
C GLN A 296 -4.32 10.04 -4.25
N ILE A 297 -4.72 10.46 -3.05
CA ILE A 297 -4.64 9.63 -1.84
C ILE A 297 -5.54 8.39 -1.98
N MET A 298 -6.72 8.53 -2.61
CA MET A 298 -7.59 7.41 -2.97
C MET A 298 -6.89 6.43 -3.91
N ALA A 299 -6.11 6.91 -4.89
CA ALA A 299 -5.32 6.01 -5.75
C ALA A 299 -4.23 5.29 -4.95
N ASP A 300 -3.57 5.99 -4.02
CA ASP A 300 -2.63 5.41 -3.06
C ASP A 300 -3.32 4.45 -2.06
N THR A 301 -4.65 4.47 -1.96
CA THR A 301 -5.48 3.56 -1.13
C THR A 301 -5.95 2.35 -1.94
N LEU A 302 -6.70 2.57 -3.01
CA LEU A 302 -7.42 1.53 -3.76
C LEU A 302 -6.49 0.67 -4.63
N LYS A 303 -5.47 1.26 -5.28
CA LYS A 303 -4.54 0.51 -6.15
C LYS A 303 -3.69 -0.50 -5.38
N PRO A 304 -2.94 -0.11 -4.33
CA PRO A 304 -2.18 -1.06 -3.53
C PRO A 304 -3.04 -1.77 -2.46
N SER A 305 -4.28 -1.32 -2.23
CA SER A 305 -5.18 -1.81 -1.19
C SER A 305 -4.71 -1.49 0.24
N ASP A 306 -4.23 -0.27 0.47
CA ASP A 306 -3.61 0.12 1.74
C ASP A 306 -4.66 0.30 2.86
N ASN A 307 -4.53 -0.48 3.94
CA ASN A 307 -5.48 -0.45 5.06
C ASN A 307 -5.38 0.84 5.88
N LEU A 308 -4.16 1.28 6.17
CA LEU A 308 -3.92 2.46 7.00
C LEU A 308 -4.54 3.70 6.35
N TYR A 309 -4.39 3.85 5.04
CA TYR A 309 -4.98 4.95 4.29
C TYR A 309 -6.51 4.90 4.34
N ALA A 310 -7.11 3.75 4.08
CA ALA A 310 -8.57 3.61 4.09
C ALA A 310 -9.18 3.92 5.47
N ASP A 311 -8.54 3.44 6.53
CA ASP A 311 -9.00 3.66 7.90
C ASP A 311 -8.81 5.12 8.35
N SER A 312 -7.71 5.77 7.95
CA SER A 312 -7.52 7.22 8.11
C SER A 312 -8.59 8.02 7.38
N LEU A 313 -8.82 7.75 6.09
CA LEU A 313 -9.85 8.42 5.30
C LEU A 313 -11.25 8.24 5.90
N PHE A 314 -11.54 7.05 6.41
CA PHE A 314 -12.81 6.73 7.07
C PHE A 314 -13.03 7.53 8.36
N LEU A 315 -12.04 7.55 9.25
CA LEU A 315 -12.11 8.33 10.49
C LEU A 315 -12.19 9.84 10.19
N HIS A 316 -11.45 10.32 9.18
CA HIS A 316 -11.44 11.74 8.83
C HIS A 316 -12.76 12.19 8.20
N ALA A 317 -13.37 11.36 7.35
CA ALA A 317 -14.71 11.60 6.83
C ALA A 317 -15.74 11.66 7.98
N ALA A 318 -15.65 10.72 8.93
CA ALA A 318 -16.54 10.70 10.08
C ALA A 318 -16.36 11.90 11.01
N GLU A 319 -15.12 12.30 11.28
CA GLU A 319 -14.79 13.51 12.04
C GLU A 319 -15.40 14.76 11.38
N LYS A 320 -15.27 14.88 10.06
CA LYS A 320 -15.83 16.01 9.31
C LYS A 320 -17.37 16.05 9.39
N LEU A 321 -18.02 14.89 9.33
CA LEU A 321 -19.47 14.77 9.48
C LEU A 321 -19.95 15.08 10.91
N ASN A 322 -19.16 14.69 11.91
CA ASN A 322 -19.48 14.88 13.32
C ASN A 322 -19.13 16.29 13.84
N GLY A 323 -18.16 16.96 13.23
CA GLY A 323 -17.61 18.25 13.68
C GLY A 323 -16.51 18.12 14.75
N ALA A 324 -16.16 16.91 15.16
CA ALA A 324 -15.11 16.61 16.12
C ALA A 324 -14.59 15.16 15.95
N PRO A 325 -13.37 14.85 16.40
CA PRO A 325 -12.82 13.50 16.32
C PRO A 325 -13.73 12.42 16.93
N VAL A 326 -13.74 11.24 16.33
CA VAL A 326 -14.64 10.13 16.71
C VAL A 326 -13.89 8.82 16.93
N ASN A 327 -14.49 7.91 17.69
CA ASN A 327 -14.07 6.50 17.77
C ASN A 327 -14.71 5.67 16.64
N TRP A 328 -14.33 4.38 16.52
CA TRP A 328 -14.83 3.48 15.46
C TRP A 328 -16.35 3.30 15.47
N ASP A 329 -16.95 3.14 16.65
CA ASP A 329 -18.39 2.89 16.77
C ASP A 329 -19.20 4.08 16.24
N LEU A 330 -18.79 5.30 16.60
CA LEU A 330 -19.42 6.51 16.08
C LEU A 330 -19.08 6.75 14.61
N ALA A 331 -17.85 6.44 14.17
CA ALA A 331 -17.44 6.58 12.79
C ALA A 331 -18.31 5.75 11.83
N GLN A 332 -18.54 4.48 12.17
CA GLN A 332 -19.44 3.60 11.43
C GLN A 332 -20.84 4.21 11.29
N VAL A 333 -21.41 4.72 12.38
CA VAL A 333 -22.75 5.31 12.38
C VAL A 333 -22.82 6.53 11.47
N GLN A 334 -21.86 7.45 11.58
CA GLN A 334 -21.84 8.69 10.80
C GLN A 334 -21.66 8.41 9.30
N VAL A 335 -20.67 7.59 8.93
CA VAL A 335 -20.40 7.27 7.53
C VAL A 335 -21.55 6.50 6.90
N LYS A 336 -22.10 5.49 7.61
CA LYS A 336 -23.23 4.71 7.10
C LYS A 336 -24.47 5.58 6.87
N LYS A 337 -24.83 6.42 7.84
CA LYS A 337 -25.96 7.35 7.74
C LYS A 337 -25.77 8.32 6.57
N PHE A 338 -24.58 8.91 6.45
CA PHE A 338 -24.26 9.82 5.36
C PHE A 338 -24.40 9.13 3.99
N LEU A 339 -23.77 7.98 3.80
CA LEU A 339 -23.83 7.25 2.53
C LEU A 339 -25.27 6.89 2.15
N GLN A 340 -26.08 6.41 3.10
CA GLN A 340 -27.49 6.11 2.84
C GLN A 340 -28.28 7.36 2.45
N GLN A 341 -28.05 8.50 3.11
CA GLN A 341 -28.74 9.75 2.79
C GLN A 341 -28.33 10.32 1.43
N GLN A 342 -27.05 10.26 1.08
CA GLN A 342 -26.55 10.80 -0.19
C GLN A 342 -26.90 9.93 -1.38
N THR A 343 -26.86 8.60 -1.22
CA THR A 343 -27.01 7.65 -2.33
C THR A 343 -28.41 7.10 -2.48
N GLY A 344 -29.23 7.14 -1.42
CA GLY A 344 -30.53 6.45 -1.36
C GLY A 344 -30.43 4.92 -1.22
N ILE A 345 -29.22 4.36 -1.12
CA ILE A 345 -29.01 2.91 -0.95
C ILE A 345 -29.43 2.51 0.47
N ASN A 346 -30.19 1.42 0.59
CA ASN A 346 -30.53 0.87 1.90
C ASN A 346 -29.30 0.19 2.54
N LEU A 347 -28.74 0.80 3.59
CA LEU A 347 -27.58 0.30 4.34
C LEU A 347 -27.97 -0.24 5.73
N SER A 348 -29.24 -0.57 5.96
CA SER A 348 -29.71 -1.02 7.28
C SER A 348 -28.99 -2.28 7.77
N ASN A 349 -28.80 -3.27 6.90
CA ASN A 349 -28.07 -4.52 7.17
C ASN A 349 -26.56 -4.45 6.90
N ALA A 350 -26.04 -3.30 6.46
CA ALA A 350 -24.61 -3.10 6.29
C ALA A 350 -23.92 -2.79 7.63
N VAL A 351 -22.70 -3.31 7.78
CA VAL A 351 -21.81 -3.10 8.92
C VAL A 351 -20.45 -2.62 8.39
N LEU A 352 -20.08 -1.39 8.72
CA LEU A 352 -18.87 -0.68 8.27
C LEU A 352 -17.97 -0.44 9.48
N THR A 353 -17.45 -1.51 10.07
CA THR A 353 -16.69 -1.46 11.34
C THR A 353 -15.38 -0.71 11.19
N ASP A 354 -14.76 -0.80 10.02
CA ASP A 354 -13.55 -0.08 9.63
C ASP A 354 -13.66 0.41 8.18
N GLY A 355 -12.67 1.20 7.73
CA GLY A 355 -12.59 1.62 6.32
C GLY A 355 -11.88 0.60 5.44
N SER A 356 -10.94 -0.15 6.02
CA SER A 356 -10.05 -1.03 5.29
C SER A 356 -10.68 -2.36 4.86
N GLY A 357 -11.71 -2.81 5.56
CA GLY A 357 -12.31 -4.13 5.36
C GLY A 357 -11.52 -5.27 5.99
N LEU A 358 -10.57 -5.00 6.89
CA LEU A 358 -9.79 -6.04 7.57
C LEU A 358 -10.59 -6.66 8.72
N SER A 359 -11.52 -5.91 9.33
CA SER A 359 -12.42 -6.44 10.34
C SER A 359 -13.30 -7.55 9.79
N ARG A 360 -13.38 -8.66 10.55
CA ARG A 360 -14.29 -9.78 10.29
C ARG A 360 -15.76 -9.45 10.56
N ASN A 361 -16.04 -8.31 11.20
CA ASN A 361 -17.39 -7.85 11.52
C ASN A 361 -18.05 -7.09 10.36
N ASN A 362 -17.26 -6.68 9.37
CA ASN A 362 -17.79 -5.96 8.21
C ASN A 362 -18.79 -6.82 7.42
N LEU A 363 -19.89 -6.21 7.01
CA LEU A 363 -20.94 -6.85 6.22
C LEU A 363 -21.43 -5.90 5.14
N LEU A 364 -21.39 -6.35 3.89
CA LEU A 364 -21.97 -5.68 2.72
C LEU A 364 -22.67 -6.70 1.83
N THR A 365 -23.61 -6.22 1.02
CA THR A 365 -24.26 -7.01 -0.03
C THR A 365 -23.68 -6.65 -1.41
N PRO A 366 -23.68 -7.58 -2.39
CA PRO A 366 -23.40 -7.25 -3.79
C PRO A 366 -24.27 -6.09 -4.30
N GLU A 367 -25.55 -6.06 -3.94
CA GLU A 367 -26.50 -5.02 -4.34
C GLU A 367 -26.13 -3.63 -3.83
N GLN A 368 -25.79 -3.50 -2.55
CA GLN A 368 -25.31 -2.22 -2.01
C GLN A 368 -24.05 -1.75 -2.72
N THR A 369 -23.16 -2.69 -3.06
CA THR A 369 -21.87 -2.38 -3.71
C THR A 369 -22.09 -1.92 -5.15
N VAL A 370 -22.91 -2.62 -5.94
CA VAL A 370 -23.28 -2.20 -7.30
C VAL A 370 -24.08 -0.90 -7.28
N GLY A 371 -24.97 -0.72 -6.30
CA GLY A 371 -25.71 0.53 -6.08
C GLY A 371 -24.78 1.72 -5.89
N LEU A 372 -23.73 1.57 -5.08
CA LEU A 372 -22.73 2.63 -4.86
C LEU A 372 -21.96 2.93 -6.15
N LEU A 373 -21.50 1.89 -6.85
CA LEU A 373 -20.76 2.05 -8.11
C LEU A 373 -21.60 2.75 -9.18
N ARG A 374 -22.90 2.42 -9.28
CA ARG A 374 -23.84 3.11 -10.17
C ARG A 374 -24.01 4.58 -9.78
N PHE A 375 -24.26 4.86 -8.50
CA PHE A 375 -24.39 6.24 -8.01
C PHE A 375 -23.19 7.11 -8.36
N LEU A 376 -21.98 6.58 -8.15
CA LEU A 376 -20.73 7.30 -8.47
C LEU A 376 -20.52 7.45 -9.97
N TYR A 377 -20.92 6.45 -10.77
CA TYR A 377 -20.79 6.49 -12.22
C TYR A 377 -21.60 7.64 -12.84
N ASP A 378 -22.80 7.90 -12.33
CA ASP A 378 -23.72 8.90 -12.90
C ASP A 378 -23.42 10.36 -12.49
N ARG A 379 -22.38 10.61 -11.67
CA ARG A 379 -22.13 11.91 -11.03
C ARG A 379 -20.77 12.51 -11.43
N PHE A 380 -20.76 13.40 -12.42
CA PHE A 380 -19.58 14.23 -12.71
C PHE A 380 -19.35 15.29 -11.61
N PRO A 381 -18.11 15.54 -11.15
CA PRO A 381 -16.84 14.91 -11.55
C PRO A 381 -16.45 13.64 -10.75
N LEU A 382 -17.24 13.22 -9.76
CA LEU A 382 -16.95 12.06 -8.90
C LEU A 382 -16.62 10.79 -9.70
N THR A 383 -17.34 10.55 -10.80
CA THR A 383 -17.11 9.43 -11.72
C THR A 383 -15.63 9.28 -12.11
N TYR A 384 -15.00 10.39 -12.53
CA TYR A 384 -13.65 10.34 -13.08
C TYR A 384 -12.61 10.07 -12.00
N GLU A 385 -12.70 10.77 -10.87
CA GLU A 385 -11.77 10.61 -9.76
C GLU A 385 -11.84 9.20 -9.18
N TYR A 386 -13.06 8.69 -8.99
CA TYR A 386 -13.27 7.39 -8.38
C TYR A 386 -12.81 6.24 -9.29
N ILE A 387 -13.15 6.28 -10.58
CA ILE A 387 -12.71 5.27 -11.56
C ILE A 387 -11.19 5.33 -11.79
N ALA A 388 -10.57 6.51 -11.69
CA ALA A 388 -9.12 6.68 -11.80
C ALA A 388 -8.36 5.94 -10.68
N ALA A 389 -8.90 6.01 -9.46
CA ALA A 389 -8.29 5.43 -8.28
C ALA A 389 -8.35 3.90 -8.27
N LEU A 390 -9.25 3.26 -9.02
CA LEU A 390 -9.34 1.80 -9.06
C LEU A 390 -8.13 1.13 -9.77
N PRO A 391 -7.72 -0.08 -9.35
CA PRO A 391 -6.78 -0.90 -10.11
C PRO A 391 -7.27 -1.19 -11.54
N VAL A 392 -6.37 -1.19 -12.52
CA VAL A 392 -6.61 -1.47 -13.94
C VAL A 392 -6.07 -2.84 -14.33
N SER A 393 -6.90 -3.67 -14.98
CA SER A 393 -6.53 -5.01 -15.46
C SER A 393 -5.23 -5.01 -16.25
N GLY A 394 -4.29 -5.87 -15.84
CA GLY A 394 -3.05 -6.10 -16.57
C GLY A 394 -2.08 -4.92 -16.59
N ARG A 395 -2.33 -3.86 -15.81
CA ARG A 395 -1.48 -2.66 -15.73
C ARG A 395 -0.94 -2.43 -14.34
N ASP A 396 -1.82 -2.32 -13.36
CA ASP A 396 -1.51 -1.59 -12.14
C ASP A 396 -2.23 -2.17 -10.90
N GLY A 397 -1.86 -1.70 -9.71
CA GLY A 397 -2.45 -2.10 -8.44
C GLY A 397 -2.42 -3.60 -8.17
N THR A 398 -3.52 -4.11 -7.60
CA THR A 398 -3.73 -5.55 -7.33
C THR A 398 -4.24 -6.34 -8.55
N LEU A 399 -4.48 -5.67 -9.69
CA LEU A 399 -4.88 -6.29 -10.96
C LEU A 399 -3.75 -6.37 -11.99
N GLN A 400 -2.56 -5.82 -11.70
CA GLN A 400 -1.40 -5.80 -12.60
C GLN A 400 -1.07 -7.16 -13.23
N LYS A 401 -1.24 -8.25 -12.48
CA LYS A 401 -0.94 -9.63 -12.93
C LYS A 401 -2.17 -10.42 -13.39
N ARG A 402 -3.38 -9.83 -13.34
CA ARG A 402 -4.64 -10.45 -13.76
C ARG A 402 -5.11 -9.85 -15.07
N PHE A 403 -5.92 -10.59 -15.84
CA PHE A 403 -6.57 -10.05 -17.05
C PHE A 403 -5.60 -9.47 -18.11
N LYS A 404 -4.48 -10.15 -18.38
CA LYS A 404 -3.42 -9.65 -19.29
C LYS A 404 -3.65 -9.94 -20.77
N LYS A 405 -4.71 -10.69 -21.12
CA LYS A 405 -5.00 -11.00 -22.52
C LYS A 405 -5.45 -9.73 -23.26
N PRO A 406 -5.19 -9.59 -24.57
CA PRO A 406 -5.56 -8.38 -25.32
C PRO A 406 -7.04 -7.98 -25.20
N ASN A 407 -7.95 -8.94 -25.05
CA ASN A 407 -9.39 -8.71 -24.87
C ASN A 407 -9.84 -8.54 -23.41
N GLN A 408 -8.90 -8.40 -22.47
CA GLN A 408 -9.16 -8.26 -21.03
C GLN A 408 -8.35 -7.11 -20.40
N GLN A 409 -7.14 -6.85 -20.91
CA GLN A 409 -6.26 -5.79 -20.43
C GLN A 409 -6.93 -4.44 -20.66
N ASP A 410 -6.83 -3.55 -19.67
CA ASP A 410 -7.48 -2.23 -19.64
C ASP A 410 -9.03 -2.25 -19.55
N MET A 411 -9.67 -3.41 -19.71
CA MET A 411 -11.14 -3.54 -19.74
C MET A 411 -11.79 -3.76 -18.36
N VAL A 412 -11.02 -3.90 -17.30
CA VAL A 412 -11.52 -4.07 -15.93
C VAL A 412 -10.91 -3.03 -15.02
N ARG A 413 -11.76 -2.29 -14.31
CA ARG A 413 -11.36 -1.39 -13.24
C ARG A 413 -12.05 -1.79 -11.96
N ALA A 414 -11.35 -2.45 -11.05
CA ALA A 414 -12.00 -3.10 -9.92
C ALA A 414 -11.13 -3.20 -8.69
N LYS A 415 -11.78 -3.12 -7.53
CA LYS A 415 -11.15 -3.31 -6.23
C LYS A 415 -11.19 -4.78 -5.84
N THR A 416 -10.01 -5.33 -5.55
CA THR A 416 -9.86 -6.69 -5.01
C THR A 416 -10.08 -6.73 -3.50
N GLY A 417 -10.56 -7.85 -2.97
CA GLY A 417 -10.56 -8.19 -1.55
C GLY A 417 -10.12 -9.64 -1.36
N THR A 418 -9.22 -9.88 -0.41
CA THR A 418 -8.75 -11.24 -0.08
C THR A 418 -8.35 -11.31 1.38
N MET A 419 -8.92 -12.28 2.10
CA MET A 419 -8.52 -12.68 3.44
C MET A 419 -8.65 -14.21 3.52
N THR A 420 -8.18 -14.83 4.61
CA THR A 420 -8.45 -16.26 4.83
C THR A 420 -9.95 -16.53 4.74
N GLY A 421 -10.35 -17.35 3.78
CA GLY A 421 -11.74 -17.72 3.51
C GLY A 421 -12.60 -16.66 2.81
N VAL A 422 -12.04 -15.56 2.32
CA VAL A 422 -12.81 -14.48 1.67
C VAL A 422 -12.14 -14.08 0.35
N VAL A 423 -12.93 -14.02 -0.73
CA VAL A 423 -12.52 -13.50 -2.04
C VAL A 423 -13.58 -12.55 -2.56
N SER A 424 -13.18 -11.34 -2.95
CA SER A 424 -14.09 -10.32 -3.45
C SER A 424 -13.48 -9.56 -4.63
N LEU A 425 -14.31 -9.19 -5.61
CA LEU A 425 -13.94 -8.28 -6.69
C LEU A 425 -15.18 -7.48 -7.12
N SER A 426 -15.08 -6.16 -7.11
CA SER A 426 -16.16 -5.27 -7.55
C SER A 426 -15.61 -4.05 -8.28
N GLY A 427 -16.36 -3.55 -9.27
CA GLY A 427 -15.96 -2.40 -10.07
C GLY A 427 -16.68 -2.36 -11.40
N PHE A 428 -15.94 -1.97 -12.44
CA PHE A 428 -16.45 -1.75 -13.79
C PHE A 428 -15.82 -2.71 -14.82
N LEU A 429 -16.63 -3.21 -15.74
CA LEU A 429 -16.23 -3.95 -16.94
C LEU A 429 -16.63 -3.15 -18.18
N TYR A 430 -15.71 -2.98 -19.12
CA TYR A 430 -15.96 -2.35 -20.41
C TYR A 430 -16.05 -3.44 -21.48
N THR A 431 -17.26 -3.71 -21.97
CA THR A 431 -17.50 -4.82 -22.91
C THR A 431 -17.03 -4.46 -24.32
N ALA A 432 -16.89 -5.48 -25.18
CA ALA A 432 -16.46 -5.30 -26.56
C ALA A 432 -17.47 -4.54 -27.45
N ASN A 433 -18.71 -4.32 -26.99
CA ASN A 433 -19.74 -3.52 -27.67
C ASN A 433 -19.96 -2.16 -27.02
N ASP A 434 -18.97 -1.65 -26.28
CA ASP A 434 -18.96 -0.33 -25.63
C ASP A 434 -19.99 -0.13 -24.49
N HIS A 435 -20.53 -1.23 -23.94
CA HIS A 435 -21.34 -1.14 -22.73
C HIS A 435 -20.44 -1.10 -21.49
N THR A 436 -20.86 -0.35 -20.47
CA THR A 436 -20.21 -0.33 -19.16
C THR A 436 -21.04 -1.12 -18.16
N LEU A 437 -20.45 -2.16 -17.56
CA LEU A 437 -21.11 -2.95 -16.53
C LEU A 437 -20.55 -2.59 -15.16
N ALA A 438 -21.41 -2.36 -14.17
CA ALA A 438 -21.03 -2.42 -12.76
C ALA A 438 -21.23 -3.83 -12.24
N PHE A 439 -20.30 -4.31 -11.42
CA PHE A 439 -20.41 -5.64 -10.83
C PHE A 439 -19.86 -5.70 -9.41
N ALA A 440 -20.36 -6.67 -8.65
CA ALA A 440 -19.80 -7.11 -7.38
C ALA A 440 -19.88 -8.64 -7.28
N ILE A 441 -18.77 -9.29 -6.92
CA ILE A 441 -18.69 -10.73 -6.70
C ILE A 441 -18.02 -10.99 -5.35
N PHE A 442 -18.77 -11.59 -4.42
CA PHE A 442 -18.32 -11.93 -3.07
C PHE A 442 -18.40 -13.44 -2.83
N ILE A 443 -17.32 -14.02 -2.33
CA ILE A 443 -17.24 -15.42 -1.91
C ILE A 443 -16.74 -15.45 -0.47
N ASN A 444 -17.48 -16.11 0.41
CA ASN A 444 -17.04 -16.42 1.77
C ASN A 444 -17.08 -17.94 1.95
N ASN A 445 -15.96 -18.54 2.32
CA ASN A 445 -15.86 -19.99 2.52
C ASN A 445 -16.85 -20.45 3.59
N ARG A 446 -17.47 -21.60 3.33
CA ARG A 446 -18.22 -22.31 4.36
C ARG A 446 -17.24 -23.07 5.25
N LYS A 447 -17.61 -23.27 6.51
CA LYS A 447 -16.85 -24.11 7.44
C LYS A 447 -16.63 -25.49 6.80
N GLY A 448 -15.38 -25.98 6.83
CA GLY A 448 -15.01 -27.28 6.25
C GLY A 448 -14.73 -27.28 4.75
N THR A 449 -14.81 -26.13 4.04
CA THR A 449 -14.42 -26.06 2.62
C THR A 449 -12.94 -26.40 2.46
N PRO A 450 -12.56 -27.43 1.66
CA PRO A 450 -11.16 -27.80 1.46
C PRO A 450 -10.35 -26.69 0.76
N VAL A 451 -9.06 -26.60 1.07
CA VAL A 451 -8.13 -25.66 0.39
C VAL A 451 -8.01 -26.00 -1.09
N SER A 452 -8.05 -27.29 -1.45
CA SER A 452 -8.05 -27.75 -2.85
C SER A 452 -9.24 -27.20 -3.66
N VAL A 453 -10.37 -26.92 -3.03
CA VAL A 453 -11.54 -26.32 -3.68
C VAL A 453 -11.44 -24.79 -3.64
N SER A 454 -11.32 -24.22 -2.44
CA SER A 454 -11.30 -22.76 -2.26
C SER A 454 -10.12 -22.04 -2.91
N GLY A 455 -9.01 -22.74 -3.18
CA GLY A 455 -7.89 -22.23 -3.97
C GLY A 455 -8.27 -21.83 -5.40
N HIS A 456 -9.37 -22.38 -5.96
CA HIS A 456 -9.85 -22.06 -7.30
C HIS A 456 -10.79 -20.85 -7.35
N TYR A 457 -11.28 -20.36 -6.21
CA TYR A 457 -12.33 -19.33 -6.17
C TYR A 457 -11.89 -18.00 -6.80
N ARG A 458 -10.62 -17.61 -6.62
CA ARG A 458 -10.08 -16.42 -7.30
C ARG A 458 -10.08 -16.57 -8.82
N SER A 459 -9.70 -17.75 -9.32
CA SER A 459 -9.71 -18.04 -10.75
C SER A 459 -11.13 -18.08 -11.32
N LEU A 460 -12.10 -18.58 -10.56
CA LEU A 460 -13.52 -18.52 -10.92
C LEU A 460 -14.00 -17.07 -11.04
N VAL A 461 -13.65 -16.19 -10.10
CA VAL A 461 -13.98 -14.75 -10.18
C VAL A 461 -13.42 -14.13 -11.46
N ASP A 462 -12.17 -14.44 -11.82
CA ASP A 462 -11.56 -13.96 -13.08
C ASP A 462 -12.27 -14.53 -14.32
N ALA A 463 -12.67 -15.80 -14.27
CA ALA A 463 -13.41 -16.45 -15.34
C ALA A 463 -14.80 -15.84 -15.52
N LEU A 464 -15.53 -15.57 -14.43
CA LEU A 464 -16.84 -14.89 -14.46
C LEU A 464 -16.72 -13.47 -15.03
N CYS A 465 -15.72 -12.69 -14.60
CA CYS A 465 -15.49 -11.37 -15.18
C CYS A 465 -15.18 -11.46 -16.68
N THR A 466 -14.38 -12.44 -17.10
CA THR A 466 -14.10 -12.71 -18.51
C THR A 466 -15.36 -13.09 -19.28
N TYR A 467 -16.22 -13.89 -18.68
CA TYR A 467 -17.50 -14.29 -19.26
C TYR A 467 -18.40 -13.07 -19.47
N PHE A 468 -18.54 -12.19 -18.48
CA PHE A 468 -19.33 -10.96 -18.60
C PHE A 468 -18.75 -9.95 -19.60
N LEU A 469 -17.42 -9.81 -19.68
CA LEU A 469 -16.74 -8.96 -20.68
C LEU A 469 -17.08 -9.36 -22.14
N GLN A 470 -17.34 -10.64 -22.37
CA GLN A 470 -17.63 -11.19 -23.70
C GLN A 470 -19.12 -11.11 -24.07
N GLN A 471 -20.00 -10.80 -23.11
CA GLN A 471 -21.42 -10.64 -23.40
C GLN A 471 -21.66 -9.37 -24.20
N LYS A 472 -22.73 -9.38 -25.02
CA LYS A 472 -23.20 -8.23 -25.80
C LYS A 472 -24.66 -7.95 -25.42
N PRO A 473 -24.91 -7.35 -24.23
CA PRO A 473 -26.27 -7.04 -23.81
C PRO A 473 -26.90 -6.03 -24.77
N GLY A 474 -28.14 -6.25 -25.21
CA GLY A 474 -28.96 -5.24 -25.88
C GLY A 474 -28.35 -4.53 -27.09
N ASN A 475 -28.16 -5.23 -28.22
CA ASN A 475 -27.89 -4.62 -29.54
C ASN A 475 -29.07 -3.74 -30.01
N ASN A 476 -29.27 -2.55 -29.42
CA ASN A 476 -30.20 -1.54 -29.89
C ASN A 476 -29.44 -0.36 -30.48
N ILE A 477 -29.79 0.04 -31.69
CA ILE A 477 -29.11 1.09 -32.49
C ILE A 477 -29.01 2.44 -31.74
N LEU A 478 -29.86 2.67 -30.74
CA LEU A 478 -29.89 3.87 -29.89
C LEU A 478 -28.78 3.92 -28.80
N SER A 479 -28.17 2.80 -28.40
CA SER A 479 -27.10 2.81 -27.37
C SER A 479 -25.80 3.48 -27.87
N LYS A 480 -25.68 3.70 -29.19
CA LYS A 480 -24.56 4.40 -29.82
C LYS A 480 -24.60 5.93 -29.69
N VAL A 481 -25.70 6.51 -29.21
CA VAL A 481 -25.91 7.98 -29.24
C VAL A 481 -25.48 8.67 -27.94
N PHE A 482 -25.18 7.94 -26.86
CA PHE A 482 -24.86 8.52 -25.54
C PHE A 482 -23.57 7.99 -24.89
N ALA A 483 -22.47 7.83 -25.65
CA ALA A 483 -21.18 7.41 -25.09
C ALA A 483 -20.14 8.54 -25.12
N PRO A 484 -20.01 9.39 -24.08
CA PRO A 484 -18.99 10.42 -24.02
C PRO A 484 -17.72 9.88 -23.34
N HIS A 485 -17.04 8.88 -23.91
CA HIS A 485 -15.76 8.42 -23.35
C HIS A 485 -14.66 8.32 -24.40
N THR A 486 -14.19 9.49 -24.85
CA THR A 486 -12.83 9.61 -25.37
C THR A 486 -11.87 9.28 -24.22
N ARG A 487 -11.12 8.19 -24.36
CA ARG A 487 -10.16 7.67 -23.39
C ARG A 487 -9.29 8.78 -22.81
N ILE A 488 -9.45 9.08 -21.53
CA ILE A 488 -8.57 10.01 -20.81
C ILE A 488 -7.19 9.35 -20.69
N LYS A 489 -6.24 9.81 -21.51
CA LYS A 489 -4.82 9.42 -21.47
C LYS A 489 -4.12 9.77 -20.13
N PHE A 490 -4.76 10.55 -19.26
CA PHE A 490 -4.18 11.11 -18.04
C PHE A 490 -3.86 10.09 -16.91
N GLN A 491 -4.25 8.82 -17.03
CA GLN A 491 -4.09 7.82 -15.95
C GLN A 491 -2.93 6.83 -16.15
N GLN A 492 -1.98 7.10 -17.05
CA GLN A 492 -0.84 6.20 -17.32
C GLN A 492 0.37 6.44 -16.39
N ASN A 493 0.30 7.42 -15.48
CA ASN A 493 1.38 7.65 -14.54
C ASN A 493 1.35 6.59 -13.43
N PRO A 494 2.45 5.84 -13.21
CA PRO A 494 2.51 4.84 -12.15
C PRO A 494 2.37 5.52 -10.78
N THR A 495 1.64 4.88 -9.88
CA THR A 495 1.58 5.30 -8.47
C THR A 495 2.97 5.23 -7.83
N GLN A 496 3.13 5.91 -6.68
CA GLN A 496 4.38 5.81 -5.92
C GLN A 496 4.69 4.36 -5.50
N ALA A 497 3.66 3.59 -5.11
CA ALA A 497 3.82 2.17 -4.80
C ALA A 497 4.27 1.34 -6.02
N GLU A 498 3.88 1.71 -7.23
CA GLU A 498 4.33 1.05 -8.47
C GLU A 498 5.75 1.42 -8.87
N LEU A 499 6.09 2.70 -8.78
CA LEU A 499 7.45 3.16 -9.00
C LEU A 499 8.42 2.47 -8.05
N GLN A 500 8.06 2.35 -6.76
CA GLN A 500 8.85 1.61 -5.77
C GLN A 500 8.98 0.13 -6.13
N ARG A 501 7.89 -0.56 -6.50
CA ARG A 501 7.92 -1.97 -6.91
C ARG A 501 8.79 -2.20 -8.17
N GLY A 502 8.64 -1.35 -9.18
CA GLY A 502 9.42 -1.42 -10.42
C GLY A 502 10.92 -1.20 -10.16
N ARG A 503 11.26 -0.22 -9.33
CA ARG A 503 12.64 0.03 -8.89
C ARG A 503 13.19 -1.17 -8.12
N GLN A 504 12.45 -1.72 -7.16
CA GLN A 504 12.84 -2.90 -6.40
C GLN A 504 13.11 -4.10 -7.32
N ALA A 505 12.25 -4.36 -8.30
CA ALA A 505 12.42 -5.46 -9.25
C ALA A 505 13.72 -5.34 -10.08
N ARG A 506 14.07 -4.12 -10.52
CA ARG A 506 15.36 -3.86 -11.19
C ARG A 506 16.54 -4.21 -10.28
N TRP A 507 16.50 -3.77 -9.03
CA TRP A 507 17.54 -4.06 -8.05
C TRP A 507 17.65 -5.54 -7.68
N ARG A 508 16.53 -6.28 -7.60
CA ARG A 508 16.54 -7.74 -7.39
C ARG A 508 17.15 -8.50 -8.56
N ARG A 509 16.92 -8.03 -9.80
CA ARG A 509 17.59 -8.60 -10.97
C ARG A 509 19.11 -8.39 -10.89
N LEU A 510 19.54 -7.19 -10.47
CA LEU A 510 20.96 -6.89 -10.27
C LEU A 510 21.58 -7.73 -9.14
N GLU A 511 20.88 -7.88 -8.01
CA GLU A 511 21.29 -8.74 -6.89
C GLU A 511 21.58 -10.17 -7.37
N THR A 512 20.68 -10.73 -8.18
CA THR A 512 20.82 -12.08 -8.75
C THR A 512 22.10 -12.24 -9.55
N VAL A 513 22.35 -11.33 -10.50
CA VAL A 513 23.49 -11.46 -11.42
C VAL A 513 24.81 -11.21 -10.70
N VAL A 514 24.84 -10.32 -9.70
CA VAL A 514 26.01 -10.09 -8.84
C VAL A 514 26.29 -11.32 -7.98
N LYS A 515 25.28 -11.90 -7.31
CA LYS A 515 25.43 -13.13 -6.53
C LYS A 515 25.90 -14.31 -7.39
N GLN A 516 25.40 -14.43 -8.61
CA GLN A 516 25.83 -15.46 -9.56
C GLN A 516 27.29 -15.26 -10.00
N ALA A 517 27.70 -14.03 -10.29
CA ALA A 517 29.07 -13.71 -10.69
C ALA A 517 30.09 -13.95 -9.56
N LEU A 518 29.66 -13.84 -8.31
CA LEU A 518 30.48 -14.03 -7.11
C LEU A 518 30.29 -15.41 -6.45
N LYS A 519 29.61 -16.35 -7.13
CA LYS A 519 29.33 -17.67 -6.57
C LYS A 519 30.63 -18.40 -6.20
N GLY A 520 30.69 -18.91 -4.96
CA GLY A 520 31.87 -19.61 -4.43
C GLY A 520 33.00 -18.69 -3.95
N GLN A 521 32.85 -17.37 -4.08
CA GLN A 521 33.80 -16.40 -3.54
C GLN A 521 33.44 -16.04 -2.09
N ALA A 522 34.44 -15.72 -1.26
CA ALA A 522 34.25 -15.31 0.13
C ALA A 522 33.76 -13.85 0.24
N VAL A 523 32.59 -13.56 -0.36
CA VAL A 523 31.99 -12.23 -0.44
C VAL A 523 30.54 -12.28 0.05
N THR A 524 30.21 -11.44 1.02
CA THR A 524 28.81 -11.26 1.44
C THR A 524 28.16 -10.16 0.61
N VAL A 525 27.07 -10.48 -0.09
CA VAL A 525 26.27 -9.52 -0.87
C VAL A 525 25.07 -9.10 -0.03
N ILE A 526 25.08 -7.86 0.44
CA ILE A 526 24.02 -7.25 1.26
C ILE A 526 23.15 -6.39 0.35
N TYR A 527 21.86 -6.69 0.31
CA TYR A 527 20.85 -5.88 -0.36
C TYR A 527 20.25 -4.86 0.61
N ARG A 528 20.23 -3.57 0.22
CA ARG A 528 19.63 -2.46 0.98
C ARG A 528 18.65 -1.65 0.13
N GLY A 529 17.70 -2.34 -0.50
CA GLY A 529 16.66 -1.69 -1.31
C GLY A 529 17.16 -1.19 -2.68
N ASN A 530 17.88 -0.07 -2.69
CA ASN A 530 18.39 0.61 -3.89
C ASN A 530 19.93 0.63 -3.96
N GLU A 531 20.60 -0.19 -3.17
CA GLU A 531 22.04 -0.41 -3.27
C GLU A 531 22.38 -1.86 -2.92
N LEU A 532 23.55 -2.31 -3.41
CA LEU A 532 24.18 -3.55 -2.97
C LEU A 532 25.50 -3.22 -2.29
N VAL A 533 25.71 -3.76 -1.09
CA VAL A 533 26.97 -3.63 -0.35
C VAL A 533 27.66 -4.99 -0.33
N LEU A 534 28.88 -5.04 -0.84
CA LEU A 534 29.70 -6.24 -0.93
C LEU A 534 30.78 -6.18 0.15
N LYS A 535 30.72 -7.08 1.13
CA LYS A 535 31.80 -7.30 2.08
C LYS A 535 32.74 -8.35 1.50
N ASP A 536 33.87 -7.88 0.98
CA ASP A 536 34.87 -8.68 0.30
C ASP A 536 36.03 -9.02 1.25
N ASN A 537 36.15 -10.31 1.56
CA ASN A 537 37.17 -10.87 2.44
C ASN A 537 38.14 -11.80 1.67
N GLN A 538 38.22 -11.68 0.35
CA GLN A 538 39.10 -12.52 -0.46
C GLN A 538 40.57 -12.15 -0.27
N ALA A 539 41.49 -13.08 -0.56
CA ALA A 539 42.92 -12.75 -0.62
C ALA A 539 43.24 -11.87 -1.84
N ASP A 540 42.65 -12.20 -2.99
CA ASP A 540 42.83 -11.48 -4.25
C ASP A 540 41.83 -10.34 -4.38
N SER A 541 42.32 -9.10 -4.34
CA SER A 541 41.51 -7.88 -4.45
C SER A 541 40.91 -7.65 -5.85
N SER A 542 41.41 -8.33 -6.89
CA SER A 542 41.02 -8.10 -8.28
C SER A 542 39.83 -8.95 -8.74
N LYS A 543 39.50 -10.04 -8.02
CA LYS A 543 38.40 -10.95 -8.38
C LYS A 543 37.03 -10.28 -8.39
N VAL A 544 36.72 -9.52 -7.34
CA VAL A 544 35.43 -8.81 -7.25
C VAL A 544 35.34 -7.74 -8.33
N LEU A 545 36.41 -6.96 -8.53
CA LEU A 545 36.46 -5.94 -9.58
C LEU A 545 36.15 -6.53 -10.97
N THR A 546 36.82 -7.63 -11.31
CA THR A 546 36.67 -8.32 -12.60
C THR A 546 35.24 -8.83 -12.79
N ALA A 547 34.65 -9.42 -11.74
CA ALA A 547 33.26 -9.88 -11.76
C ALA A 547 32.29 -8.71 -11.98
N LEU A 548 32.47 -7.58 -11.28
CA LEU A 548 31.61 -6.39 -11.42
C LEU A 548 31.74 -5.75 -12.81
N GLN A 549 32.95 -5.65 -13.37
CA GLN A 549 33.16 -5.17 -14.73
C GLN A 549 32.41 -6.03 -15.76
N SER A 550 32.43 -7.35 -15.59
CA SER A 550 31.70 -8.29 -16.45
C SER A 550 30.18 -8.09 -16.36
N VAL A 551 29.63 -7.97 -15.15
CA VAL A 551 28.19 -7.73 -14.95
C VAL A 551 27.76 -6.39 -15.58
N ARG A 552 28.60 -5.35 -15.46
CA ARG A 552 28.30 -4.01 -15.98
C ARG A 552 28.09 -3.98 -17.49
N LYS A 553 28.76 -4.85 -18.26
CA LYS A 553 28.58 -4.95 -19.72
C LYS A 553 27.12 -5.14 -20.12
N LYS A 554 26.28 -5.70 -19.24
CA LYS A 554 24.85 -5.94 -19.47
C LYS A 554 23.93 -5.11 -18.57
N TYR A 555 24.43 -4.59 -17.45
CA TYR A 555 23.62 -3.87 -16.45
C TYR A 555 24.30 -2.56 -16.06
N PRO A 556 23.71 -1.38 -16.33
CA PRO A 556 24.30 -0.12 -15.94
C PRO A 556 24.22 0.08 -14.41
N PHE A 557 25.37 0.34 -13.78
CA PHE A 557 25.49 0.75 -12.38
C PHE A 557 26.84 1.44 -12.14
N ALA A 558 26.93 2.18 -11.03
CA ALA A 558 28.15 2.79 -10.51
C ALA A 558 28.66 1.99 -9.30
N VAL A 559 29.97 2.03 -9.04
CA VAL A 559 30.59 1.35 -7.91
C VAL A 559 31.45 2.34 -7.12
N ALA A 560 31.34 2.31 -5.80
CA ALA A 560 32.30 2.91 -4.90
C ALA A 560 33.07 1.82 -4.14
N LEU A 561 34.36 2.02 -3.90
CA LEU A 561 35.20 1.11 -3.13
C LEU A 561 35.78 1.84 -1.93
N SER A 562 35.53 1.30 -0.73
CA SER A 562 36.31 1.62 0.46
C SER A 562 37.32 0.50 0.74
N SER A 563 38.61 0.86 0.73
CA SER A 563 39.72 -0.06 1.03
C SER A 563 41.01 0.69 1.34
N GLN A 564 41.90 0.07 2.13
CA GLN A 564 43.28 0.53 2.33
C GLN A 564 44.20 0.25 1.14
N ALA A 565 43.82 -0.62 0.19
CA ALA A 565 44.62 -0.92 -0.99
C ALA A 565 43.74 -1.00 -2.24
N MET A 566 44.17 -0.34 -3.31
CA MET A 566 43.47 -0.41 -4.60
C MET A 566 43.74 -1.77 -5.28
N PRO A 567 42.71 -2.39 -5.90
CA PRO A 567 42.90 -3.52 -6.80
C PRO A 567 43.74 -3.12 -8.01
N MET A 568 44.46 -4.07 -8.60
CA MET A 568 45.19 -3.81 -9.85
C MET A 568 44.19 -3.50 -10.97
N ALA A 569 44.36 -2.34 -11.60
CA ALA A 569 43.47 -1.88 -12.66
C ALA A 569 43.57 -2.78 -13.90
N THR A 570 42.44 -3.29 -14.38
CA THR A 570 42.27 -3.76 -15.75
C THR A 570 41.91 -2.54 -16.61
N GLY A 571 42.51 -2.38 -17.79
CA GLY A 571 42.52 -1.15 -18.61
C GLY A 571 41.19 -0.58 -19.13
N ASP A 572 40.04 -0.84 -18.51
CA ASP A 572 38.74 -0.25 -18.82
C ASP A 572 38.46 1.03 -17.98
N LYS A 573 37.82 2.04 -18.58
CA LYS A 573 37.49 3.36 -17.98
C LYS A 573 36.91 3.24 -16.54
N PRO A 574 37.29 4.12 -15.59
CA PRO A 574 37.07 3.88 -14.17
C PRO A 574 35.57 3.82 -13.81
N LEU A 575 35.16 2.65 -13.33
CA LEU A 575 33.87 2.33 -12.72
C LEU A 575 33.83 2.68 -11.22
N VAL A 576 34.98 2.95 -10.62
CA VAL A 576 35.17 2.89 -9.17
C VAL A 576 35.49 4.28 -8.64
N LEU A 577 34.57 4.85 -7.85
CA LEU A 577 34.91 5.93 -6.94
C LEU A 577 35.61 5.30 -5.72
N TRP A 578 36.93 5.45 -5.64
CA TRP A 578 37.70 4.95 -4.50
C TRP A 578 37.74 5.99 -3.38
N THR A 579 37.59 5.52 -2.15
CA THR A 579 37.69 6.35 -0.94
C THR A 579 38.53 5.63 0.11
N GLU A 580 39.45 6.34 0.74
CA GLU A 580 40.29 5.79 1.82
C GLU A 580 39.58 5.96 3.16
N THR A 581 38.93 4.92 3.69
CA THR A 581 38.43 4.91 5.09
C THR A 581 38.19 3.49 5.59
N VAL A 582 39.18 2.87 6.24
CA VAL A 582 38.93 1.77 7.19
C VAL A 582 39.95 1.87 8.33
N ALA A 583 39.53 2.33 9.51
CA ALA A 583 40.31 2.14 10.74
C ALA A 583 40.27 0.65 11.11
N ALA A 584 41.44 0.06 11.37
CA ALA A 584 41.58 -1.34 11.73
C ALA A 584 40.95 -1.62 13.10
N THR A 585 39.97 -2.51 13.19
CA THR A 585 39.69 -3.20 14.46
C THR A 585 40.82 -4.21 14.69
N ALA A 586 41.64 -3.97 15.71
CA ALA A 586 42.75 -4.85 16.08
C ALA A 586 42.28 -6.32 16.17
N GLY A 587 42.88 -7.22 15.38
CA GLY A 587 42.78 -8.67 15.60
C GLY A 587 42.49 -9.59 14.41
N THR A 588 42.23 -9.14 13.18
CA THR A 588 42.06 -10.07 12.03
C THR A 588 42.75 -9.54 10.75
N GLY A 589 43.78 -10.25 10.27
CA GLY A 589 44.65 -9.86 9.15
C GLY A 589 44.04 -9.98 7.75
N ALA A 590 42.78 -9.60 7.55
CA ALA A 590 42.18 -9.52 6.20
C ALA A 590 41.73 -8.07 5.94
N SER A 591 42.29 -7.44 4.91
CA SER A 591 41.86 -6.11 4.46
C SER A 591 40.39 -6.17 4.04
N LYS A 592 39.48 -5.73 4.92
CA LYS A 592 38.05 -5.65 4.63
C LYS A 592 37.82 -4.64 3.51
N ARG A 593 37.44 -5.12 2.32
CA ARG A 593 37.03 -4.28 1.20
C ARG A 593 35.51 -4.16 1.20
N ILE A 594 35.00 -2.93 1.08
CA ILE A 594 33.58 -2.67 0.98
C ILE A 594 33.29 -2.06 -0.39
N TRP A 595 32.56 -2.78 -1.23
CA TRP A 595 32.09 -2.26 -2.50
C TRP A 595 30.63 -1.84 -2.38
N VAL A 596 30.29 -0.64 -2.82
CA VAL A 596 28.92 -0.13 -2.81
C VAL A 596 28.47 0.06 -4.26
N ILE A 597 27.49 -0.73 -4.69
CA ILE A 597 26.88 -0.63 -6.02
C ILE A 597 25.65 0.26 -5.92
N ARG A 598 25.61 1.31 -6.75
CA ARG A 598 24.50 2.27 -6.83
C ARG A 598 24.01 2.44 -8.27
N GLU A 599 22.84 3.02 -8.42
CA GLU A 599 22.31 3.38 -9.75
C GLU A 599 23.28 4.37 -10.40
N SER A 600 23.70 4.09 -11.64
CA SER A 600 24.43 5.07 -12.44
C SER A 600 23.43 6.09 -12.96
N VAL A 601 23.73 7.37 -12.79
CA VAL A 601 23.00 8.44 -13.50
C VAL A 601 23.24 8.24 -15.00
N ALA A 602 22.17 8.22 -15.78
CA ALA A 602 22.22 8.11 -17.23
C ALA A 602 22.42 9.48 -17.86
#